data_AF-D3RXG2-F1
#
_entry.id   AF-D3RXG2-F1
#
_cell.length_a   1.000
_cell.length_b   1.000
_cell.length_c   1.000
_cell.angle_alpha   90.00
_cell.angle_beta   90.00
_cell.angle_gamma   90.00
#
_symmetry.space_group_name_H-M   'P 1'
#
loop_
_entity.id
_entity.type
_entity.pdbx_description
1 polymer ?
#
loop_
_entity_poly.entity_id
_entity_poly.type
_entity_poly.pdbx_seq_one_letter_code
_entity_poly.pdbx_strand_id
1 'polypeptide(L)'
;MKPLYRLFNLSAEEAAEVMAAIVELLAEKADDEKAIKKLKEKFFGETLLFAMLTFGRLLGIGLALNDRKFAEKILFDFYRLMDILKDEGREKLVKKIVSDILEEVSEEIDKFKDVV
;
A
#
# COMPACT_ATOMS: atom_id res chain seq x y z
N MET A 1 16.65 -4.73 -3.49
CA MET A 1 16.05 -5.49 -2.36
C MET A 1 14.74 -6.07 -2.90
N LYS A 2 14.27 -7.28 -2.55
CA LYS A 2 12.98 -7.75 -3.12
C LYS A 2 11.83 -6.90 -2.54
N PRO A 3 10.87 -6.42 -3.38
CA PRO A 3 9.68 -5.74 -2.88
C PRO A 3 8.93 -6.57 -1.83
N LEU A 4 8.38 -5.92 -0.80
CA LEU A 4 7.79 -6.59 0.37
C LEU A 4 6.72 -7.60 -0.02
N TYR A 5 5.82 -7.24 -0.94
CA TYR A 5 4.71 -8.10 -1.36
C TYR A 5 5.18 -9.42 -1.98
N ARG A 6 6.34 -9.44 -2.64
CA ARG A 6 6.94 -10.66 -3.20
C ARG A 6 7.47 -11.61 -2.12
N LEU A 7 7.75 -11.12 -0.91
CA LEU A 7 8.11 -11.97 0.23
C LEU A 7 6.91 -12.74 0.78
N PHE A 8 5.69 -12.30 0.44
CA PHE A 8 4.42 -12.96 0.76
C PHE A 8 3.83 -13.68 -0.46
N ASN A 9 4.65 -13.97 -1.48
CA ASN A 9 4.26 -14.58 -2.77
C ASN A 9 3.08 -13.90 -3.49
N LEU A 10 2.85 -12.61 -3.22
CA LEU A 10 1.76 -11.88 -3.85
C LEU A 10 2.15 -11.36 -5.24
N SER A 11 1.15 -11.27 -6.11
CA SER A 11 1.19 -10.48 -7.33
C SER A 11 1.09 -8.97 -7.03
N ALA A 12 1.42 -8.15 -8.02
CA ALA A 12 1.25 -6.70 -7.93
C ALA A 12 -0.24 -6.32 -7.76
N GLU A 13 -1.15 -7.07 -8.38
CA GLU A 13 -2.60 -6.87 -8.25
C GLU A 13 -3.11 -7.21 -6.85
N GLU A 14 -2.67 -8.32 -6.25
CA GLU A 14 -3.04 -8.64 -4.86
C GLU A 14 -2.52 -7.60 -3.87
N ALA A 15 -1.29 -7.12 -4.08
CA ALA A 15 -0.73 -6.04 -3.28
C ALA A 15 -1.53 -4.73 -3.44
N ALA A 16 -1.91 -4.40 -4.67
CA ALA A 16 -2.71 -3.21 -4.98
C ALA A 16 -4.12 -3.30 -4.39
N GLU A 17 -4.74 -4.47 -4.41
CA GLU A 17 -6.03 -4.74 -3.79
C GLU A 17 -6.00 -4.52 -2.27
N VAL A 18 -4.93 -4.96 -1.61
CA VAL A 18 -4.68 -4.71 -0.18
C VAL A 18 -4.51 -3.21 0.08
N MET A 19 -3.66 -2.53 -0.70
CA MET A 19 -3.44 -1.10 -0.56
C MET A 19 -4.72 -0.29 -0.77
N ALA A 20 -5.51 -0.63 -1.79
CA ALA A 20 -6.80 0.00 -2.04
C ALA A 20 -7.77 -0.20 -0.86
N ALA A 21 -7.82 -1.40 -0.27
CA ALA A 21 -8.63 -1.64 0.91
C ALA A 21 -8.19 -0.81 2.12
N ILE A 22 -6.88 -0.62 2.31
CA ILE A 22 -6.36 0.25 3.38
C ILE A 22 -6.72 1.71 3.12
N VAL A 23 -6.61 2.20 1.89
CA VAL A 23 -7.01 3.56 1.51
C VAL A 23 -8.51 3.78 1.75
N GLU A 24 -9.36 2.80 1.43
CA GLU A 24 -10.79 2.83 1.73
C GLU A 24 -11.04 2.98 3.24
N LEU A 25 -10.35 2.17 4.07
CA LEU A 25 -10.49 2.21 5.52
C LEU A 25 -10.07 3.56 6.11
N LEU A 26 -8.99 4.15 5.60
CA LEU A 26 -8.52 5.47 5.99
C LEU A 26 -9.51 6.57 5.57
N ALA A 27 -10.04 6.50 4.35
CA ALA A 27 -11.03 7.44 3.85
C ALA A 27 -12.34 7.38 4.66
N GLU A 28 -12.75 6.19 5.10
CA GLU A 28 -13.88 5.98 6.01
C GLU A 28 -13.60 6.42 7.46
N LYS A 29 -12.35 6.75 7.80
CA LYS A 29 -11.90 6.99 9.18
C LYS A 29 -12.29 5.83 10.11
N ALA A 30 -12.15 4.60 9.63
CA ALA A 30 -12.39 3.41 10.44
C ALA A 30 -11.40 3.39 11.61
N ASP A 31 -11.89 3.13 12.81
CA ASP A 31 -11.02 2.82 13.95
C ASP A 31 -10.24 1.51 13.72
N ASP A 32 -9.19 1.31 14.49
CA ASP A 32 -8.27 0.17 14.33
C ASP A 32 -9.01 -1.18 14.43
N GLU A 33 -9.98 -1.32 15.34
CA GLU A 33 -10.72 -2.56 15.53
C GLU A 33 -11.59 -2.89 14.31
N LYS A 34 -12.33 -1.89 13.82
CA LYS A 34 -13.16 -1.99 12.61
C LYS A 34 -12.31 -2.24 11.37
N ALA A 35 -11.17 -1.57 11.25
CA ALA A 35 -10.23 -1.77 10.15
C ALA A 35 -9.69 -3.20 10.13
N ILE A 36 -9.21 -3.69 11.28
CA ILE A 36 -8.72 -5.07 11.42
C ILE A 36 -9.82 -6.08 11.09
N LYS A 37 -11.05 -5.85 11.56
CA LYS A 37 -12.19 -6.72 11.27
C LYS A 37 -12.46 -6.79 9.76
N LYS A 38 -12.57 -5.64 9.08
CA LYS A 38 -12.80 -5.57 7.63
C LYS A 38 -11.68 -6.25 6.83
N LEU A 39 -10.42 -6.08 7.23
CA LEU A 39 -9.30 -6.75 6.57
C LEU A 39 -9.37 -8.27 6.71
N LYS A 40 -9.75 -8.78 7.90
CA LYS A 40 -9.93 -10.22 8.16
C LYS A 40 -11.12 -10.84 7.42
N GLU A 41 -12.16 -10.05 7.16
CA GLU A 41 -13.32 -10.48 6.37
C GLU A 41 -13.00 -10.56 4.87
N LYS A 42 -12.06 -9.74 4.40
CA LYS A 42 -11.74 -9.61 2.97
C LYS A 42 -10.54 -10.44 2.52
N PHE A 43 -9.53 -10.60 3.37
CA PHE A 43 -8.27 -11.26 3.02
C PHE A 43 -7.99 -12.46 3.90
N PHE A 44 -7.29 -13.45 3.35
CA PHE A 44 -6.91 -14.69 4.03
C PHE A 44 -5.46 -15.07 3.70
N GLY A 45 -4.88 -16.01 4.45
CA GLY A 45 -3.54 -16.52 4.19
C GLY A 45 -2.44 -15.44 4.15
N GLU A 46 -1.55 -15.53 3.18
CA GLU A 46 -0.42 -14.60 3.00
C GLU A 46 -0.89 -13.16 2.69
N THR A 47 -2.00 -12.99 1.98
CA THR A 47 -2.59 -11.69 1.67
C THR A 47 -3.07 -10.98 2.95
N LEU A 48 -3.65 -11.71 3.91
CA LEU A 48 -4.03 -11.15 5.20
C LEU A 48 -2.80 -10.75 6.02
N LEU A 49 -1.74 -11.57 6.02
CA LEU A 49 -0.50 -11.23 6.72
C LEU A 49 0.13 -9.96 6.14
N PHE A 50 0.16 -9.84 4.81
CA PHE A 50 0.62 -8.63 4.13
C PHE A 50 -0.27 -7.42 4.46
N ALA A 51 -1.60 -7.58 4.48
CA ALA A 51 -2.53 -6.52 4.84
C ALA A 51 -2.32 -6.00 6.27
N MET A 52 -2.21 -6.91 7.24
CA MET A 52 -1.97 -6.55 8.64
C MET A 52 -0.61 -5.86 8.84
N LEU A 53 0.44 -6.35 8.17
CA LEU A 53 1.76 -5.72 8.22
C LEU A 53 1.75 -4.31 7.62
N THR A 54 1.12 -4.16 6.46
CA THR A 54 1.03 -2.89 5.74
C THR A 54 0.22 -1.87 6.55
N PHE A 55 -0.94 -2.27 7.07
CA PHE A 55 -1.76 -1.44 7.94
C PHE A 55 -1.01 -1.03 9.22
N GLY A 56 -0.36 -1.98 9.90
CA GLY A 56 0.40 -1.70 11.11
C GLY A 56 1.60 -0.76 10.86
N ARG A 57 2.30 -0.90 9.73
CA ARG A 57 3.37 0.03 9.34
C ARG A 57 2.86 1.44 9.13
N LEU A 58 1.68 1.58 8.53
CA LEU A 58 1.04 2.87 8.30
C LEU A 58 0.68 3.58 9.62
N LEU A 59 0.08 2.85 10.56
CA LEU A 59 -0.16 3.36 11.91
C LEU A 59 1.15 3.73 12.62
N GLY A 60 2.18 2.89 12.44
CA GLY A 60 3.52 3.11 12.99
C GLY A 60 4.25 4.33 12.40
N ILE A 61 3.97 4.73 11.16
CA ILE A 61 4.57 5.93 10.53
C ILE A 61 4.13 7.20 11.28
N GLY A 62 2.90 7.24 11.80
CA GLY A 62 2.45 8.34 12.67
C GLY A 62 3.23 8.42 13.99
N LEU A 63 3.81 7.31 14.45
CA LEU A 63 4.62 7.22 15.66
C LEU A 63 6.13 7.38 15.39
N ALA A 64 6.59 7.05 14.17
CA ALA A 64 7.97 7.17 13.72
C ALA A 64 8.28 8.60 13.23
N LEU A 65 8.07 9.59 14.08
CA LEU A 65 8.30 11.02 13.80
C LEU A 65 9.79 11.42 13.72
N ASN A 66 10.72 10.48 13.83
CA ASN A 66 12.16 10.77 13.79
C ASN A 66 12.64 11.25 12.40
N ASP A 67 11.90 10.97 11.33
CA ASP A 67 12.12 11.55 10.00
C ASP A 67 10.82 12.16 9.46
N ARG A 68 10.63 13.44 9.78
CA ARG A 68 9.46 14.22 9.38
C ARG A 68 9.28 14.28 7.86
N LYS A 69 10.36 14.39 7.09
CA LYS A 69 10.27 14.51 5.62
C LYS A 69 9.78 13.22 5.01
N PHE A 70 10.27 12.09 5.51
CA PHE A 70 9.82 10.78 5.09
C PHE A 70 8.34 10.55 5.42
N ALA A 71 7.91 10.92 6.63
CA ALA A 71 6.51 10.86 7.03
C ALA A 71 5.60 11.76 6.16
N GLU A 72 6.02 13.00 5.87
CA GLU A 72 5.29 13.93 5.00
C GLU A 72 5.12 13.38 3.58
N LYS A 73 6.15 12.74 3.02
CA LYS A 73 6.07 12.10 1.69
C LYS A 73 5.05 10.97 1.69
N ILE A 74 5.09 10.09 2.69
CA ILE A 74 4.13 8.98 2.78
C ILE A 74 2.70 9.51 2.91
N LEU A 75 2.47 10.50 3.77
CA LEU A 75 1.14 11.11 3.91
C LEU A 75 0.65 11.72 2.60
N PHE A 76 1.52 12.43 1.88
CA PHE A 76 1.18 12.99 0.57
C PHE A 76 0.77 11.90 -0.43
N ASP A 77 1.53 10.81 -0.51
CA ASP A 77 1.20 9.68 -1.38
C ASP A 77 -0.16 9.08 -1.00
N PHE A 78 -0.48 8.97 0.29
CA PHE A 78 -1.79 8.51 0.75
C PHE A 78 -2.93 9.47 0.40
N TYR A 79 -2.73 10.78 0.56
CA TYR A 79 -3.72 11.77 0.14
C TYR A 79 -4.00 11.68 -1.36
N ARG A 80 -2.95 11.55 -2.19
CA ARG A 80 -3.11 11.33 -3.63
C ARG A 80 -3.95 10.09 -3.94
N LEU A 81 -3.71 8.97 -3.25
CA LEU A 81 -4.49 7.75 -3.44
C LEU A 81 -5.95 7.91 -2.97
N MET A 82 -6.19 8.65 -1.89
CA MET A 82 -7.53 8.97 -1.43
C MET A 82 -8.28 9.86 -2.42
N ASP A 83 -7.61 10.84 -3.04
CA ASP A 83 -8.22 11.68 -4.06
C ASP A 83 -8.63 10.85 -5.29
N ILE A 84 -7.77 9.93 -5.75
CA ILE A 84 -8.12 8.98 -6.83
C ILE A 84 -9.32 8.12 -6.42
N LEU A 85 -9.35 7.60 -5.19
CA LEU A 85 -10.48 6.80 -4.70
C LEU A 85 -11.78 7.61 -4.77
N LYS A 86 -11.73 8.88 -4.38
CA LYS A 86 -12.89 9.77 -4.30
C LYS A 86 -13.38 10.20 -5.67
N ASP A 87 -12.47 10.55 -6.57
CA ASP A 87 -12.79 11.19 -7.85
C ASP A 87 -13.01 10.17 -8.97
N GLU A 88 -12.27 9.05 -8.93
CA GLU A 88 -12.25 8.05 -10.00
C GLU A 88 -12.74 6.66 -9.57
N GLY A 89 -12.88 6.43 -8.26
CA GLY A 89 -13.37 5.18 -7.70
C GLY A 89 -12.31 4.08 -7.59
N ARG A 90 -12.74 2.98 -6.98
CA ARG A 90 -11.87 1.87 -6.56
C ARG A 90 -11.11 1.21 -7.70
N GLU A 91 -11.76 0.94 -8.83
CA GLU A 91 -11.14 0.22 -9.95
C GLU A 91 -9.95 1.01 -10.51
N LYS A 92 -10.10 2.34 -10.61
CA LYS A 92 -9.05 3.25 -11.05
C LYS A 92 -7.92 3.33 -10.04
N LEU A 93 -8.24 3.37 -8.75
CA LEU A 93 -7.25 3.30 -7.69
C LEU A 93 -6.38 2.04 -7.80
N VAL A 94 -6.99 0.86 -7.89
CA VAL A 94 -6.24 -0.41 -7.99
C VAL A 94 -5.34 -0.40 -9.22
N LYS A 95 -5.85 -0.02 -10.39
CA LYS A 95 -5.05 0.09 -11.62
C LYS A 95 -3.86 1.03 -11.47
N LYS A 96 -4.06 2.19 -10.81
CA LYS A 96 -2.97 3.14 -10.57
C LYS A 96 -1.91 2.55 -9.64
N ILE A 97 -2.31 1.92 -8.54
CA ILE A 97 -1.37 1.28 -7.61
C ILE A 97 -0.59 0.16 -8.30
N VAL A 98 -1.24 -0.66 -9.14
CA VAL A 98 -0.53 -1.69 -9.94
C VAL A 98 0.53 -1.05 -10.83
N SER A 99 0.19 0.02 -11.56
CA SER A 99 1.15 0.75 -12.40
C SER A 99 2.33 1.25 -11.58
N ASP A 100 2.05 1.89 -10.45
CA ASP A 100 3.08 2.46 -9.58
C ASP A 100 4.02 1.36 -9.04
N ILE A 101 3.48 0.21 -8.62
CA ILE A 101 4.29 -0.95 -8.17
C ILE A 101 5.18 -1.50 -9.31
N LEU A 102 4.64 -1.61 -10.52
CA LEU A 102 5.36 -2.17 -11.65
C LEU A 102 6.44 -1.20 -12.17
N GLU A 103 6.17 0.11 -12.16
CA GLU A 103 7.13 1.16 -12.50
C GLU A 103 8.32 1.16 -11.53
N GLU A 104 8.09 1.15 -10.21
CA GLU A 104 9.17 1.07 -9.22
C GLU A 104 10.06 -0.16 -9.42
N VAL A 105 9.45 -1.33 -9.69
CA VAL A 105 10.20 -2.56 -9.94
C VAL A 105 11.01 -2.47 -11.23
N SER A 106 10.47 -1.86 -12.28
CA SER A 106 11.18 -1.67 -13.55
C SER A 106 12.37 -0.73 -13.38
N GLU A 107 12.19 0.41 -12.71
CA GLU A 107 13.26 1.36 -12.42
C GLU A 107 14.37 0.76 -11.57
N GLU A 108 14.03 -0.11 -10.60
CA GLU A 108 15.02 -0.86 -9.86
C GLU A 108 15.84 -1.79 -10.78
N ILE A 109 15.18 -2.53 -11.68
CA ILE A 109 15.86 -3.44 -12.62
C ILE A 109 16.81 -2.68 -13.55
N ASP A 110 16.38 -1.54 -14.09
CA ASP A 110 17.20 -0.78 -15.03
C ASP A 110 18.44 -0.17 -14.36
N LYS A 111 18.33 0.27 -13.10
CA LYS A 111 19.51 0.64 -12.28
C LYS A 111 20.50 -0.49 -12.08
N PHE A 112 20.08 -1.76 -12.18
CA PHE A 112 20.99 -2.91 -12.13
C PHE A 112 21.56 -3.29 -13.50
N LYS A 113 20.90 -2.93 -14.61
CA LYS A 113 21.42 -3.17 -15.96
C LYS A 113 22.55 -2.23 -16.34
N ASP A 114 22.52 -0.98 -15.88
CA ASP A 114 23.57 0.01 -16.14
C ASP A 114 24.88 -0.25 -15.36
N VAL A 115 24.92 -1.31 -14.54
CA VAL A 115 26.06 -1.67 -13.68
C VAL A 115 26.75 -2.97 -14.16
N VAL A 116 26.23 -3.64 -15.20
CA VAL A 116 26.79 -4.87 -15.77
C VAL A 116 27.38 -4.64 -17.16
#